data_AF-X1LRI5-F1
#
_entry.id   AF-X1LRI5-F1
#
_cell.length_a   1.000
_cell.length_b   1.000
_cell.length_c   1.000
_cell.angle_alpha   90.00
_cell.angle_beta   90.00
_cell.angle_gamma   90.00
#
_symmetry.space_group_name_H-M   'P 1'
#
loop_
_entity.id
_entity.type
_entity.pdbx_description
1 polymer ?
#
loop_
_entity_poly.entity_id
_entity_poly.type
_entity_poly.pdbx_seq_one_letter_code
_entity_poly.pdbx_strand_id
1 'polypeptide(L)'
;AIKTDLEALKGLNGCWAILHLPRGNHYVVLANIDDKYVRLIDLDKNKFYYRNRIEHFDGIWANAALIVDDGPIGIKGNFARIDDGRLREITGAENCQSCTNKIQNSGDSACQEVFGDCGGCYTTYYKRYGCESASSGSCYESSMLGSKSQPCIIDADLDCSGDGEWTGSSISACK
;
A
#
# COMPACT_ATOMS: atom_id res chain seq x y z
N ALA A 1 9.74 -2.41 -1.63
CA ALA A 1 11.20 -2.18 -1.74
C ALA A 1 11.88 -3.45 -2.24
N ILE A 2 13.01 -3.30 -2.91
CA ILE A 2 13.80 -4.35 -3.55
C ILE A 2 15.23 -4.33 -3.01
N LYS A 3 15.84 -5.51 -2.93
CA LYS A 3 17.28 -5.70 -2.78
C LYS A 3 17.90 -5.72 -4.18
N THR A 4 18.94 -4.93 -4.38
CA THR A 4 19.63 -4.80 -5.67
C THR A 4 21.09 -4.35 -5.48
N ASP A 5 21.81 -4.13 -6.57
CA ASP A 5 23.19 -3.68 -6.59
C ASP A 5 23.35 -2.46 -7.51
N LEU A 6 24.52 -1.80 -7.45
CA LEU A 6 24.76 -0.59 -8.25
C LEU A 6 24.77 -0.87 -9.76
N GLU A 7 25.18 -2.06 -10.19
CA GLU A 7 25.21 -2.42 -11.61
C GLU A 7 23.79 -2.57 -12.16
N ALA A 8 22.90 -3.23 -11.42
CA ALA A 8 21.49 -3.33 -11.76
C ALA A 8 20.78 -1.96 -11.76
N LEU A 9 21.11 -1.08 -10.80
CA LEU A 9 20.59 0.29 -10.76
C LEU A 9 21.13 1.15 -11.92
N LYS A 10 22.39 0.98 -12.30
CA LYS A 10 23.01 1.67 -13.44
C LYS A 10 22.33 1.31 -14.75
N GLY A 11 21.87 0.06 -14.88
CA GLY A 11 21.10 -0.43 -16.03
C GLY A 11 19.62 -0.04 -16.04
N LEU A 12 19.11 0.60 -14.97
CA LEU A 12 17.71 0.95 -14.84
C LEU A 12 17.37 2.14 -15.76
N ASN A 13 16.40 1.94 -16.66
CA ASN A 13 15.93 2.96 -17.58
C ASN A 13 14.42 3.13 -17.45
N GLY A 14 13.92 4.36 -17.54
CA GLY A 14 12.49 4.67 -17.47
C GLY A 14 11.91 4.75 -16.05
N CYS A 15 12.65 4.31 -15.03
CA CYS A 15 12.22 4.35 -13.64
C CYS A 15 13.09 5.29 -12.80
N TRP A 16 12.54 5.74 -11.68
CA TRP A 16 13.27 6.41 -10.59
C TRP A 16 13.58 5.40 -9.48
N ALA A 17 14.68 5.62 -8.77
CA ALA A 17 15.01 4.82 -7.58
C ALA A 17 15.18 5.72 -6.35
N ILE A 18 14.50 5.38 -5.27
CA ILE A 18 14.68 5.97 -3.95
C ILE A 18 15.52 5.00 -3.13
N LEU A 19 16.64 5.47 -2.59
CA LEU A 19 17.57 4.66 -1.81
C LEU A 19 17.39 4.95 -0.33
N HIS A 20 17.44 3.90 0.48
CA HIS A 20 17.55 4.02 1.94
C HIS A 20 19.02 3.98 2.35
N LEU A 21 19.46 5.05 3.04
CA LEU A 21 20.78 5.15 3.66
C LEU A 21 20.59 4.87 5.17
N PRO A 22 20.95 3.67 5.65
CA PRO A 22 20.66 3.28 7.03
C PRO A 22 21.37 4.17 8.04
N ARG A 23 22.57 4.65 7.69
CA ARG A 23 23.35 5.59 8.51
C ARG A 23 22.66 6.95 8.49
N GLY A 24 21.75 7.14 9.43
CA GLY A 24 20.93 8.35 9.57
C GLY A 24 19.44 8.13 9.27
N ASN A 25 19.02 6.89 8.98
CA ASN A 25 17.65 6.54 8.59
C ASN A 25 17.08 7.49 7.53
N HIS A 26 17.84 7.67 6.45
CA HIS A 26 17.64 8.75 5.50
C HIS A 26 17.28 8.22 4.12
N TYR A 27 16.45 8.95 3.39
CA TYR A 27 16.01 8.57 2.05
C TYR A 27 16.44 9.60 1.02
N VAL A 28 17.02 9.13 -0.07
CA VAL A 28 17.55 9.98 -1.15
C VAL A 28 17.08 9.45 -2.50
N VAL A 29 16.93 10.33 -3.47
CA VAL A 29 16.61 9.93 -4.85
C VAL A 29 17.92 9.69 -5.60
N LEU A 30 18.03 8.54 -6.26
CA LEU A 30 19.12 8.26 -7.19
C LEU A 30 18.90 9.04 -8.47
N ALA A 31 19.85 9.92 -8.81
CA ALA A 31 19.80 10.70 -10.05
C ALA A 31 20.54 10.02 -11.21
N ASN A 32 21.77 9.53 -10.96
CA ASN A 32 22.58 8.86 -11.98
C ASN A 32 23.75 8.08 -11.35
N ILE A 33 24.23 7.04 -12.03
CA ILE A 33 25.45 6.29 -11.72
C ILE A 33 26.37 6.33 -12.95
N ASP A 34 27.58 6.84 -12.80
CA ASP A 34 28.65 6.69 -13.81
C ASP A 34 29.78 5.80 -13.30
N ASP A 35 30.90 5.70 -14.00
CA ASP A 35 32.00 4.80 -13.63
C ASP A 35 32.74 5.19 -12.35
N LYS A 36 32.50 6.39 -11.80
CA LYS A 36 33.22 6.92 -10.63
C LYS A 36 32.28 7.34 -9.50
N TYR A 37 31.06 7.73 -9.83
CA TYR A 37 30.18 8.44 -8.91
C TYR A 37 28.73 7.96 -8.95
N VAL A 38 28.15 7.89 -7.75
CA VAL A 38 26.71 7.84 -7.53
C VAL A 38 26.23 9.27 -7.23
N ARG A 39 25.31 9.79 -8.03
CA ARG A 39 24.72 11.13 -7.87
C ARG A 39 23.34 11.03 -7.27
N LEU A 40 23.07 11.86 -6.27
CA LEU A 40 21.89 11.81 -5.43
C LEU A 40 21.21 13.18 -5.39
N ILE A 41 19.88 13.17 -5.36
CA ILE A 41 19.05 14.31 -5.01
C ILE A 41 18.56 14.10 -3.58
N ASP A 42 18.72 15.13 -2.76
CA ASP A 42 18.45 15.07 -1.33
C ASP A 42 17.90 16.41 -0.87
N LEU A 43 16.76 16.40 -0.19
CA LEU A 43 16.13 17.61 0.33
C LEU A 43 16.60 17.94 1.76
N ASP A 44 17.37 17.06 2.39
CA ASP A 44 17.93 17.28 3.71
C ASP A 44 19.23 18.12 3.65
N LYS A 45 19.58 18.75 4.78
CA LYS A 45 20.86 19.44 5.01
C LYS A 45 21.24 20.51 3.97
N ASN A 46 20.26 21.15 3.33
CA ASN A 46 20.46 22.18 2.30
C ASN A 46 21.34 21.72 1.12
N LYS A 47 21.35 20.42 0.79
CA LYS A 47 22.13 19.86 -0.32
C LYS A 47 21.24 19.19 -1.34
N PHE A 48 20.62 20.00 -2.20
CA PHE A 48 19.71 19.52 -3.25
C PHE A 48 20.32 18.42 -4.13
N TYR A 49 21.62 18.51 -4.45
CA TYR A 49 22.30 17.59 -5.34
C TYR A 49 23.75 17.37 -4.91
N TYR A 50 24.16 16.11 -4.74
CA TYR A 50 25.56 15.76 -4.44
C TYR A 50 25.95 14.41 -5.04
N ARG A 51 27.25 14.09 -4.92
CA ARG A 51 27.82 12.84 -5.44
C ARG A 51 28.70 12.15 -4.40
N ASN A 52 28.71 10.82 -4.41
CA ASN A 52 29.63 9.98 -3.68
C ASN A 52 30.46 9.16 -4.66
N ARG A 53 31.71 8.86 -4.31
CA ARG A 53 32.50 7.87 -5.07
C ARG A 53 31.88 6.49 -4.86
N ILE A 54 31.81 5.68 -5.92
CA ILE A 54 31.23 4.32 -5.85
C ILE A 54 31.85 3.50 -4.72
N GLU A 55 33.18 3.51 -4.62
CA GLU A 55 33.96 2.81 -3.58
C GLU A 55 33.52 3.14 -2.14
N HIS A 56 32.99 4.35 -1.91
CA HIS A 56 32.50 4.78 -0.60
C HIS A 56 31.00 4.54 -0.45
N PHE A 57 30.26 4.48 -1.56
CA PHE A 57 28.82 4.39 -1.57
C PHE A 57 28.34 3.01 -1.10
N ASP A 58 29.04 1.94 -1.48
CA ASP A 58 28.74 0.57 -1.04
C ASP A 58 28.79 0.42 0.49
N GLY A 59 29.60 1.22 1.18
CA GLY A 59 29.68 1.21 2.64
C GLY A 59 28.54 1.94 3.35
N ILE A 60 27.76 2.77 2.65
CA ILE A 60 26.69 3.58 3.24
C ILE A 60 25.28 3.17 2.78
N TRP A 61 25.18 2.39 1.72
CA TRP A 61 23.92 1.92 1.16
C TRP A 61 23.77 0.41 1.38
N ALA A 62 22.68 -0.01 2.04
CA ALA A 62 22.44 -1.42 2.37
C ALA A 62 21.69 -2.19 1.26
N ASN A 63 21.99 -1.87 0.00
CA ASN A 63 21.45 -2.53 -1.19
C ASN A 63 19.92 -2.48 -1.29
N ALA A 64 19.28 -1.53 -0.60
CA ALA A 64 17.83 -1.39 -0.55
C ALA A 64 17.37 -0.19 -1.38
N ALA A 65 16.45 -0.44 -2.31
CA ALA A 65 15.86 0.60 -3.16
C ALA A 65 14.33 0.45 -3.25
N LEU A 66 13.65 1.56 -3.50
CA LEU A 66 12.26 1.60 -3.95
C LEU A 66 12.27 2.10 -5.39
N ILE A 67 11.77 1.28 -6.32
CA ILE A 67 11.63 1.68 -7.73
C ILE A 67 10.26 2.33 -7.91
N VAL A 68 10.25 3.47 -8.57
CA VAL A 68 9.05 4.27 -8.86
C VAL A 68 8.99 4.47 -10.37
N ASP A 69 7.82 4.24 -10.94
CA ASP A 69 7.54 4.32 -12.38
C ASP A 69 6.10 4.80 -12.56
N ASP A 70 5.79 5.34 -13.74
CA ASP A 70 4.48 5.86 -14.09
C ASP A 70 3.57 4.81 -14.78
N GLY A 71 4.06 3.58 -14.97
CA GLY A 71 3.34 2.46 -15.54
C GLY A 71 3.71 1.08 -14.96
N PRO A 72 3.14 -0.01 -15.49
CA PRO A 72 3.48 -1.37 -15.07
C PRO A 72 4.91 -1.72 -15.50
N ILE A 73 5.78 -2.00 -14.51
CA ILE A 73 7.20 -2.25 -14.76
C ILE A 73 7.50 -3.73 -14.93
N GLY A 74 8.11 -4.09 -16.06
CA GLY A 74 8.85 -5.35 -16.22
C GLY A 74 10.31 -5.17 -15.84
N ILE A 75 10.63 -5.19 -14.54
CA ILE A 75 12.01 -4.97 -14.09
C ILE A 75 12.88 -6.18 -14.50
N LYS A 76 13.89 -5.96 -15.34
CA LYS A 76 14.87 -6.99 -15.77
C LYS A 76 16.21 -6.76 -15.04
N GLY A 77 16.75 -7.80 -14.39
CA GLY A 77 18.03 -7.74 -13.69
C GLY A 77 18.02 -8.43 -12.33
N ASN A 78 19.07 -8.23 -11.53
CA ASN A 78 19.16 -8.76 -10.16
C ASN A 78 18.35 -7.91 -9.18
N PHE A 79 17.06 -8.18 -9.16
CA PHE A 79 16.11 -7.57 -8.24
C PHE A 79 15.43 -8.67 -7.43
N ALA A 80 15.63 -8.62 -6.11
CA ALA A 80 14.94 -9.51 -5.18
C ALA A 80 14.01 -8.68 -4.31
N ARG A 81 12.84 -9.21 -3.98
CA ARG A 81 12.00 -8.60 -2.95
C ARG A 81 12.75 -8.62 -1.62
N ILE A 82 12.75 -7.51 -0.88
CA ILE A 82 13.24 -7.50 0.51
C ILE A 82 12.27 -8.30 1.36
N ASP A 83 12.78 -9.17 2.22
CA ASP A 83 11.96 -9.93 3.16
C ASP A 83 11.24 -8.98 4.15
N ASP A 84 10.08 -9.41 4.64
CA ASP A 84 9.24 -8.58 5.51
C ASP A 84 9.89 -8.26 6.87
N GLY A 85 10.93 -9.01 7.28
CA GLY A 85 11.72 -8.72 8.48
C GLY A 85 12.57 -7.48 8.28
N ARG A 86 13.42 -7.48 7.25
CA ARG A 86 14.26 -6.33 6.89
C ARG A 86 13.46 -5.12 6.42
N LEU A 87 12.30 -5.32 5.80
CA LEU A 87 11.44 -4.20 5.40
C LEU A 87 10.99 -3.37 6.62
N ARG A 88 10.71 -4.03 7.75
CA ARG A 88 10.33 -3.40 9.02
C ARG A 88 11.45 -2.59 9.69
N GLU A 89 12.71 -2.85 9.32
CA GLU A 89 13.86 -2.06 9.79
C GLU A 89 14.06 -0.79 8.95
N ILE A 90 13.57 -0.80 7.72
CA ILE A 90 13.69 0.30 6.75
C ILE A 90 12.59 1.33 7.00
N THR A 91 11.35 0.87 7.08
CA THR A 91 10.27 1.71 7.57
C THR A 91 10.52 1.95 9.06
N GLY A 92 10.36 3.18 9.56
CA GLY A 92 10.19 3.40 11.01
C GLY A 92 8.86 2.80 11.51
N ALA A 93 8.50 1.62 11.01
CA ALA A 93 7.24 0.95 11.26
C ALA A 93 7.26 0.49 12.69
N GLU A 94 6.54 1.23 13.51
CA GLU A 94 6.19 0.80 14.83
C GLU A 94 5.51 -0.58 14.72
N ASN A 95 6.04 -1.51 15.50
CA ASN A 95 5.71 -2.93 15.49
C ASN A 95 4.43 -3.23 16.25
N CYS A 96 3.95 -2.27 17.02
CA CYS A 96 2.63 -2.32 17.61
C CYS A 96 1.61 -1.90 16.54
N GLN A 97 0.42 -2.45 16.59
CA GLN A 97 -0.62 -2.14 15.60
C GLN A 97 -1.84 -1.56 16.30
N SER A 98 -2.45 -0.52 15.72
CA SER A 98 -3.71 0.06 16.18
C SER A 98 -4.86 -0.30 15.23
N CYS A 99 -6.08 -0.28 15.74
CA CYS A 99 -7.32 -0.51 14.98
C CYS A 99 -8.10 0.81 14.80
N THR A 100 -7.42 1.84 14.28
CA THR A 100 -7.98 3.19 14.12
C THR A 100 -8.19 3.58 12.66
N ASN A 101 -7.53 2.90 11.72
CA ASN A 101 -7.71 3.08 10.29
C ASN A 101 -9.08 2.57 9.85
N LYS A 102 -10.01 3.48 9.55
CA LYS A 102 -11.35 3.09 9.09
C LYS A 102 -11.29 2.66 7.62
N ILE A 103 -11.47 1.36 7.36
CA ILE A 103 -11.45 0.78 6.02
C ILE A 103 -12.84 0.68 5.38
N GLN A 104 -13.91 0.75 6.18
CA GLN A 104 -15.29 0.73 5.68
C GLN A 104 -16.20 1.59 6.56
N ASN A 105 -17.01 2.46 5.94
CA ASN A 105 -18.09 3.16 6.62
C ASN A 105 -19.31 2.25 6.78
N SER A 106 -20.08 2.46 7.86
CA SER A 106 -21.43 1.92 7.91
C SER A 106 -22.35 2.72 7.00
N GLY A 107 -23.33 2.06 6.41
CA GLY A 107 -24.36 2.70 5.60
C GLY A 107 -25.25 1.66 4.95
N ASP A 108 -26.28 2.14 4.27
CA ASP A 108 -27.23 1.30 3.56
C ASP A 108 -27.36 1.79 2.11
N SER A 109 -27.42 0.83 1.19
CA SER A 109 -27.87 1.03 -0.17
C SER A 109 -29.31 0.55 -0.26
N ALA A 110 -30.24 1.46 -0.53
CA ALA A 110 -31.64 1.11 -0.73
C ALA A 110 -31.86 0.46 -2.11
N CYS A 111 -33.00 -0.20 -2.27
CA CYS A 111 -33.47 -0.62 -3.59
C CYS A 111 -33.79 0.60 -4.46
N GLN A 112 -33.57 0.48 -5.76
CA GLN A 112 -33.88 1.53 -6.72
C GLN A 112 -34.84 1.00 -7.78
N GLU A 113 -35.85 1.79 -8.08
CA GLU A 113 -36.73 1.57 -9.22
C GLU A 113 -36.00 2.00 -10.50
N VAL A 114 -35.92 1.10 -11.47
CA VAL A 114 -35.27 1.33 -12.75
C VAL A 114 -36.22 0.88 -13.86
N PHE A 115 -36.78 1.85 -14.59
CA PHE A 115 -37.74 1.61 -15.68
C PHE A 115 -38.98 0.77 -15.29
N GLY A 116 -39.51 0.96 -14.08
CA GLY A 116 -40.69 0.23 -13.59
C GLY A 116 -40.41 -1.18 -13.07
N ASP A 117 -39.13 -1.51 -12.83
CA ASP A 117 -38.69 -2.75 -12.19
C ASP A 117 -37.75 -2.45 -11.01
N CYS A 118 -37.62 -3.38 -10.07
CA CYS A 118 -36.73 -3.25 -8.93
C CYS A 118 -35.37 -3.86 -9.25
N GLY A 119 -34.39 -2.99 -9.53
CA GLY A 119 -33.04 -3.40 -9.88
C GLY A 119 -32.10 -3.42 -8.67
N GLY A 120 -31.21 -4.43 -8.61
CA GLY A 120 -30.07 -4.45 -7.70
C GLY A 120 -30.33 -5.16 -6.36
N CYS A 121 -29.67 -4.68 -5.31
CA CYS A 121 -29.75 -5.26 -3.98
C CYS A 121 -29.83 -4.18 -2.89
N TYR A 122 -30.69 -4.41 -1.90
CA TYR A 122 -30.59 -3.67 -0.65
C TYR A 122 -29.38 -4.18 0.10
N THR A 123 -28.43 -3.30 0.44
CA THR A 123 -27.16 -3.71 1.07
C THR A 123 -26.88 -2.89 2.31
N THR A 124 -26.69 -3.55 3.45
CA THR A 124 -26.18 -2.93 4.68
C THR A 124 -24.69 -3.17 4.80
N TYR A 125 -23.93 -2.09 4.90
CA TYR A 125 -22.49 -2.08 5.14
C TYR A 125 -22.22 -1.87 6.63
N TYR A 126 -21.33 -2.70 7.19
CA TYR A 126 -20.89 -2.54 8.56
C TYR A 126 -19.66 -1.65 8.64
N LYS A 127 -19.56 -0.82 9.68
CA LYS A 127 -18.34 -0.05 9.94
C LYS A 127 -17.19 -1.00 10.30
N ARG A 128 -16.06 -0.87 9.62
CA ARG A 128 -14.88 -1.72 9.84
C ARG A 128 -13.59 -0.90 9.87
N TYR A 129 -12.65 -1.41 10.63
CA TYR A 129 -11.32 -0.85 10.82
C TYR A 129 -10.28 -1.90 10.43
N GLY A 130 -9.16 -1.47 9.86
CA GLY A 130 -8.02 -2.30 9.52
C GLY A 130 -6.86 -2.03 10.48
N CYS A 131 -5.92 -2.97 10.57
CA CYS A 131 -4.72 -2.77 11.38
C CYS A 131 -3.76 -1.80 10.68
N GLU A 132 -3.20 -0.86 11.44
CA GLU A 132 -2.14 0.04 10.98
C GLU A 132 -0.96 0.05 11.96
N SER A 133 0.23 0.42 11.50
CA SER A 133 1.41 0.59 12.37
C SER A 133 1.20 1.71 13.38
N ALA A 134 1.56 1.47 14.65
CA ALA A 134 1.40 2.42 15.76
C ALA A 134 2.43 2.18 16.88
N SER A 135 2.68 3.21 17.69
CA SER A 135 3.75 3.22 18.73
C SER A 135 3.49 2.27 19.88
N SER A 136 2.23 1.90 20.04
CA SER A 136 1.73 0.97 21.05
C SER A 136 0.42 0.35 20.57
N GLY A 137 0.07 -0.82 21.10
CA GLY A 137 -1.15 -1.55 20.74
C GLY A 137 -0.91 -2.97 20.26
N SER A 138 -2.00 -3.71 20.14
CA SER A 138 -2.05 -5.04 19.55
C SER A 138 -3.29 -5.11 18.67
N CYS A 139 -3.10 -5.42 17.40
CA CYS A 139 -4.17 -5.53 16.43
C CYS A 139 -4.08 -6.89 15.75
N TYR A 140 -5.22 -7.53 15.52
CA TYR A 140 -5.30 -8.80 14.82
C TYR A 140 -6.40 -8.70 13.78
N GLU A 141 -6.05 -8.98 12.53
CA GLU A 141 -7.04 -9.08 11.47
C GLU A 141 -7.73 -10.44 11.50
N SER A 142 -9.04 -10.42 11.29
CA SER A 142 -9.84 -11.63 11.11
C SER A 142 -10.92 -11.39 10.07
N SER A 143 -11.47 -12.49 9.53
CA SER A 143 -12.62 -12.41 8.64
C SER A 143 -13.85 -11.96 9.44
N MET A 144 -14.32 -10.73 9.19
CA MET A 144 -15.51 -10.16 9.80
C MET A 144 -16.57 -9.88 8.75
N LEU A 145 -17.85 -9.92 9.13
CA LEU A 145 -18.94 -9.56 8.21
C LEU A 145 -18.75 -8.10 7.74
N GLY A 146 -18.48 -7.89 6.46
CA GLY A 146 -18.30 -6.58 5.84
C GLY A 146 -19.63 -5.98 5.42
N SER A 147 -20.47 -6.77 4.77
CA SER A 147 -21.82 -6.36 4.38
C SER A 147 -22.79 -7.53 4.43
N LYS A 148 -24.08 -7.22 4.39
CA LYS A 148 -25.13 -8.15 4.03
C LYS A 148 -26.01 -7.52 2.96
N SER A 149 -26.45 -8.30 1.98
CA SER A 149 -27.28 -7.85 0.88
C SER A 149 -28.44 -8.80 0.64
N GLN A 150 -29.56 -8.27 0.17
CA GLN A 150 -30.73 -9.03 -0.26
C GLN A 150 -31.18 -8.53 -1.64
N PRO A 151 -31.65 -9.41 -2.54
CA PRO A 151 -32.27 -9.00 -3.81
C PRO A 151 -33.41 -8.01 -3.61
N CYS A 152 -33.52 -7.06 -4.53
CA CYS A 152 -34.68 -6.16 -4.58
C CYS A 152 -35.82 -6.83 -5.36
N ILE A 153 -37.03 -6.75 -4.82
CA ILE A 153 -38.26 -7.23 -5.44
C ILE A 153 -39.33 -6.15 -5.38
N ILE A 154 -40.32 -6.25 -6.27
CA ILE A 154 -41.56 -5.48 -6.16
C ILE A 154 -42.42 -6.17 -5.09
N ASP A 155 -42.80 -5.43 -4.05
CA ASP A 155 -43.69 -5.95 -3.02
C ASP A 155 -45.17 -5.86 -3.42
N ALA A 156 -46.05 -6.29 -2.51
CA ALA A 156 -47.49 -6.33 -2.75
C ALA A 156 -48.12 -4.93 -2.91
N ASP A 157 -47.46 -3.88 -2.41
CA ASP A 157 -47.88 -2.48 -2.50
C ASP A 157 -47.29 -1.78 -3.74
N LEU A 158 -46.59 -2.54 -4.59
CA LEU A 158 -45.86 -2.08 -5.79
C LEU A 158 -44.63 -1.22 -5.48
N ASP A 159 -44.08 -1.32 -4.25
CA ASP A 159 -42.85 -0.63 -3.85
C ASP A 159 -41.62 -1.55 -3.98
N CYS A 160 -40.45 -0.94 -4.21
CA CYS A 160 -39.19 -1.68 -4.25
C CYS A 160 -38.64 -1.90 -2.84
N SER A 161 -38.67 -3.15 -2.38
CA SER A 161 -38.12 -3.57 -1.10
C SER A 161 -37.27 -4.84 -1.23
N GLY A 162 -36.58 -5.22 -0.16
CA GLY A 162 -35.78 -6.44 -0.14
C GLY A 162 -36.63 -7.66 0.10
N ASP A 163 -36.26 -8.80 -0.50
CA ASP A 163 -36.98 -10.07 -0.38
C ASP A 163 -36.93 -10.73 1.02
N GLY A 164 -36.09 -10.23 1.91
CA GLY A 164 -35.88 -10.76 3.26
C GLY A 164 -34.77 -11.81 3.36
N GLU A 165 -34.18 -12.24 2.25
CA GLU A 165 -33.12 -13.25 2.21
C GLU A 165 -31.73 -12.60 2.16
N TRP A 166 -31.06 -12.60 3.32
CA TRP A 166 -29.76 -11.94 3.45
C TRP A 166 -28.59 -12.85 3.11
N THR A 167 -27.75 -12.39 2.19
CA THR A 167 -26.44 -12.96 1.88
C THR A 167 -25.32 -12.08 2.46
N GLY A 168 -24.42 -12.66 3.25
CA GLY A 168 -23.29 -11.94 3.86
C GLY A 168 -22.02 -11.97 3.01
N SER A 169 -21.27 -10.88 3.01
CA SER A 169 -19.90 -10.82 2.49
C SER A 169 -18.93 -10.45 3.61
N SER A 170 -17.75 -11.06 3.64
CA SER A 170 -16.74 -10.84 4.67
C SER A 170 -15.61 -9.95 4.18
N ILE A 171 -14.99 -9.23 5.11
CA ILE A 171 -13.81 -8.38 4.90
C ILE A 171 -12.77 -8.69 5.98
N SER A 172 -11.48 -8.59 5.65
CA SER A 172 -10.41 -8.60 6.65
C SER A 172 -10.49 -7.30 7.44
N ALA A 173 -10.76 -7.39 8.73
CA ALA A 173 -10.86 -6.24 9.62
C ALA A 173 -10.32 -6.60 11.00
N CYS A 174 -9.95 -5.58 11.78
CA CYS A 174 -9.48 -5.83 13.12
C CYS A 174 -10.59 -6.16 14.11
N LYS A 175 -10.25 -7.15 14.94
CA LYS A 175 -11.10 -7.78 15.94
C LYS A 175 -10.89 -7.20 17.32
#